data_AF-A0AAD7JSK9-F1
#
_entry.id   AF-A0AAD7JSK9-F1
#
_cell.length_a   1.000
_cell.length_b   1.000
_cell.length_c   1.000
_cell.angle_alpha   90.00
_cell.angle_beta   90.00
_cell.angle_gamma   90.00
#
_symmetry.space_group_name_H-M   'P 1'
#
loop_
_entity.id
_entity.type
_entity.pdbx_description
1 polymer ?
#
loop_
_entity_poly.entity_id
_entity_poly.type
_entity_poly.pdbx_seq_one_letter_code
_entity_poly.pdbx_strand_id
1 'polypeptide(L)' 'VVIWCHDESTFFANDRRHGDLWWVHKTEMATIKAKGEGASQMVGDFVSPDYGWM' A
#
# COMPACT_ATOMS: atom_id res chain seq x y z
N VAL A 1 -5.52 4.74 32.24
CA VAL A 1 -4.49 4.09 31.39
C VAL A 1 -4.82 4.47 29.96
N VAL A 2 -3.87 4.97 29.19
CA VAL A 2 -4.05 5.21 27.75
C VAL A 2 -3.45 4.02 27.01
N ILE A 3 -4.23 3.40 26.14
CA ILE A 3 -3.79 2.25 25.32
C ILE A 3 -3.35 2.79 23.96
N TRP A 4 -2.11 2.49 23.60
CA TRP A 4 -1.57 2.74 22.26
C TRP A 4 -1.31 1.39 21.58
N CYS A 5 -1.84 1.23 20.38
CA CYS A 5 -1.53 0.13 19.48
C CYS A 5 -0.49 0.62 18.47
N HIS A 6 0.49 -0.24 18.14
CA HIS A 6 1.50 0.03 17.14
C HIS A 6 1.56 -1.13 16.15
N ASP A 7 1.65 -0.82 14.87
CA ASP A 7 1.90 -1.79 13.81
C ASP A 7 2.84 -1.23 12.74
N GLU A 8 3.41 -2.13 11.93
CA GLU A 8 4.27 -1.79 10.81
C GLU A 8 3.70 -2.36 9.51
N SER A 9 3.37 -1.47 8.58
CA SER A 9 2.84 -1.80 7.26
C SER A 9 3.87 -1.55 6.17
N THR A 10 4.07 -2.52 5.27
CA THR A 10 4.94 -2.36 4.08
C THR A 10 4.12 -2.28 2.80
N PHE A 11 4.25 -1.15 2.09
CA PHE A 11 3.59 -0.90 0.81
C PHE A 11 4.58 -1.07 -0.34
N PHE A 12 4.25 -1.89 -1.32
CA PHE A 12 5.07 -2.09 -2.51
C PHE A 12 4.53 -1.23 -3.66
N ALA A 13 5.42 -0.53 -4.37
CA ALA A 13 5.03 0.29 -5.52
C ALA A 13 4.28 -0.56 -6.57
N ASN A 14 4.74 -1.78 -6.82
CA ASN A 14 4.13 -2.68 -7.81
C ASN A 14 2.77 -3.27 -7.39
N ASP A 15 2.33 -3.09 -6.13
CA ASP A 15 0.99 -3.49 -5.68
C ASP A 15 -0.09 -2.52 -6.20
N ARG A 16 0.30 -1.30 -6.58
CA ARG A 16 -0.59 -0.38 -7.30
C ARG A 16 -0.78 -0.89 -8.72
N ARG A 17 -2.04 -1.06 -9.12
CA ARG A 17 -2.42 -1.21 -10.52
C ARG A 17 -2.11 0.08 -11.27
N HIS A 18 -0.86 0.22 -11.67
CA HIS A 18 -0.39 1.31 -12.52
C HIS A 18 -1.11 1.34 -13.88
N GLY A 19 -1.93 0.33 -14.23
CA GLY A 19 -2.64 0.21 -15.50
C GLY A 19 -4.16 0.37 -15.44
N ASP A 20 -4.80 0.44 -14.27
CA ASP A 20 -6.27 0.40 -14.18
C ASP A 20 -6.97 1.74 -14.41
N LEU A 21 -6.22 2.83 -14.43
CA LEU A 21 -6.73 4.19 -14.65
C LEU A 21 -6.31 4.79 -16.00
N TRP A 22 -5.80 3.98 -16.92
CA TRP A 22 -5.29 4.43 -18.21
C TRP A 22 -6.11 3.78 -19.31
N TRP A 23 -6.43 4.54 -20.35
CA TRP A 23 -7.07 3.99 -21.53
C TRP A 23 -6.07 3.12 -22.28
N VAL A 24 -6.19 1.81 -22.13
CA VAL A 24 -5.40 0.83 -22.88
C VAL A 24 -6.18 0.37 -24.11
N HIS A 25 -5.46 -0.04 -25.16
CA HIS A 25 -6.10 -0.63 -26.33
C HIS A 25 -6.77 -1.97 -25.97
N LYS A 26 -7.88 -2.34 -26.63
CA LYS A 26 -8.67 -3.55 -26.31
C LYS A 26 -7.87 -4.86 -26.29
N THR A 27 -6.73 -4.89 -26.99
CA THR A 27 -5.85 -6.07 -27.09
C THR A 27 -4.68 -6.04 -26.13
N GLU A 28 -4.48 -4.94 -25.40
CA GLU A 28 -3.34 -4.78 -24.51
C GLU A 28 -3.63 -5.46 -23.18
N MET A 29 -2.74 -6.38 -22.80
CA MET A 29 -2.86 -7.12 -21.54
C MET A 29 -1.97 -6.49 -20.49
N ALA A 30 -2.52 -6.31 -19.28
CA ALA A 30 -1.74 -5.87 -18.14
C ALA A 30 -0.65 -6.90 -17.82
N THR A 31 0.60 -6.45 -17.75
CA THR A 31 1.69 -7.29 -17.26
C THR A 31 1.57 -7.42 -15.75
N ILE A 32 1.37 -8.65 -15.26
CA ILE A 32 1.35 -8.93 -13.82
C ILE A 32 2.77 -8.69 -13.28
N LYS A 33 2.90 -7.78 -12.32
CA LYS A 33 4.17 -7.59 -11.60
C LYS A 33 4.18 -8.43 -10.34
N ALA A 34 5.32 -9.04 -10.04
CA ALA A 34 5.46 -9.80 -8.81
C ALA A 34 5.34 -8.85 -7.60
N LYS A 35 4.56 -9.27 -6.60
CA LYS A 35 4.52 -8.59 -5.30
C LYS A 35 5.93 -8.64 -4.70
N GLY A 36 6.46 -7.48 -4.30
CA GLY A 36 7.81 -7.39 -3.75
C GLY A 36 8.87 -6.81 -4.70
N GLU A 37 8.58 -6.74 -6.00
CA GLU A 37 9.46 -6.01 -6.93
C GLU A 37 9.22 -4.50 -6.88
N GLY A 38 10.27 -3.71 -7.14
CA GLY A 38 10.22 -2.25 -7.14
C GLY A 38 10.44 -1.63 -5.75
N ALA A 39 10.33 -0.31 -5.69
CA ALA A 39 10.48 0.42 -4.43
C ALA A 39 9.38 0.02 -3.44
N SER A 40 9.74 -0.14 -2.18
CA SER A 40 8.79 -0.32 -1.07
C SER A 40 8.91 0.83 -0.08
N GLN A 41 7.81 1.11 0.61
CA GLN A 41 7.75 2.05 1.72
C GLN A 41 7.22 1.30 2.94
N MET A 42 8.03 1.27 4.00
CA MET A 42 7.61 0.81 5.31
C MET A 42 7.11 2.02 6.11
N VAL A 43 5.98 1.87 6.76
CA VAL A 43 5.33 2.90 7.59
C VAL A 43 4.99 2.25 8.93
N GLY A 44 5.45 2.85 10.02
CA GLY A 44 4.98 2.53 11.36
C GLY A 44 3.82 3.45 11.71
N ASP A 45 2.74 2.89 12.25
CA ASP A 45 1.56 3.65 12.67
C ASP A 45 1.24 3.39 14.14
N PHE A 46 0.79 4.45 14.81
CA PHE A 46 0.31 4.38 16.18
C PHE A 46 -1.15 4.82 16.23
N VAL A 47 -2.00 4.02 16.88
CA VAL A 47 -3.41 4.35 17.03
C VAL A 47 -3.86 4.13 18.47
N SER A 48 -4.68 5.04 18.97
CA SER A 48 -5.39 4.86 20.24
C SER A 48 -6.89 5.08 20.05
N PRO A 49 -7.75 4.38 20.83
CA PRO A 49 -9.19 4.61 20.79
C PRO A 49 -9.58 6.03 21.16
N ASP A 50 -8.81 6.65 22.07
CA ASP A 50 -9.14 7.96 22.66
C ASP A 50 -8.53 9.15 21.89
N TYR A 51 -7.42 8.96 21.17
CA TYR A 51 -6.68 10.04 20.49
C TYR A 51 -6.53 9.84 18.97
N GLY A 52 -6.96 8.71 18.43
CA GLY A 52 -6.88 8.42 17.00
C GLY A 52 -5.47 8.09 16.54
N TRP A 53 -5.17 8.44 15.28
CA TRP A 53 -3.91 8.12 14.58
C TRP A 53 -2.82 9.15 14.85
N MET A 54 -1.59 8.69 15.01
CA MET A 54 -0.37 9.50 15.14
C MET A 54 0.67 9.08 14.11
#